data_AF-A0A2D7BSA3-F1
#
_entry.id   AF-A0A2D7BSA3-F1
#
_cell.length_a   1.000
_cell.length_b   1.000
_cell.length_c   1.000
_cell.angle_alpha   90.00
_cell.angle_beta   90.00
_cell.angle_gamma   90.00
#
_symmetry.space_group_name_H-M   'P 1'
#
loop_
_entity.id
_entity.type
_entity.pdbx_description
1 polymer ?
#
loop_
_entity_poly.entity_id
_entity_poly.type
_entity_poly.pdbx_seq_one_letter_code
_entity_poly.pdbx_strand_id
1 'polypeptide(L)'
;MTTLIAYSNDLLNCSKYLLSNKNNFLSCKELTLSRWLEVINSKYKRSSAARKISVIKQFFNFIYIEKYRIDDPAKKLILPKK
;
A
#
# COMPACT_ATOMS: atom_id res chain seq x y z
N MET A 1 5.21 -11.46 -17.41
CA MET A 1 4.65 -11.56 -16.04
C MET A 1 3.23 -10.99 -16.09
N THR A 2 2.21 -11.79 -15.78
CA THR A 2 0.81 -11.36 -15.88
C THR A 2 0.48 -10.34 -14.78
N THR A 3 -0.50 -9.45 -15.03
CA THR A 3 -0.93 -8.39 -14.11
C THR A 3 -1.25 -8.90 -12.70
N LEU A 4 -1.81 -10.11 -12.60
CA LEU A 4 -2.12 -10.78 -11.34
C LEU A 4 -0.87 -11.04 -10.48
N ILE A 5 0.19 -11.58 -11.08
CA ILE A 5 1.46 -11.85 -10.36
C ILE A 5 2.08 -10.55 -9.85
N ALA A 6 2.02 -9.49 -10.65
CA ALA A 6 2.54 -8.19 -10.26
C ALA A 6 1.77 -7.58 -9.07
N TYR A 7 0.45 -7.77 -9.01
CA TYR A 7 -0.39 -7.27 -7.91
C TYR A 7 -0.16 -8.06 -6.63
N SER A 8 -0.13 -9.39 -6.70
CA SER A 8 0.20 -10.25 -5.55
C SER A 8 1.57 -9.92 -4.97
N ASN A 9 2.57 -9.67 -5.83
CA ASN A 9 3.89 -9.26 -5.38
C ASN A 9 3.88 -7.89 -4.69
N ASP A 10 3.07 -6.94 -5.12
CA ASP A 10 2.97 -5.64 -4.47
C ASP A 10 2.32 -5.73 -3.08
N LEU A 11 1.25 -6.51 -2.95
CA LEU A 11 0.62 -6.79 -1.66
C LEU A 11 1.60 -7.48 -0.71
N LEU A 12 2.33 -8.49 -1.19
CA LEU A 12 3.33 -9.19 -0.39
C LEU A 12 4.45 -8.24 0.09
N ASN A 13 4.93 -7.36 -0.79
CA ASN A 13 5.95 -6.38 -0.45
C ASN A 13 5.47 -5.38 0.62
N CYS A 14 4.22 -4.90 0.51
CA CYS A 14 3.62 -4.03 1.53
C CYS A 14 3.43 -4.79 2.84
N SER A 15 2.89 -6.00 2.80
CA SER A 15 2.71 -6.86 3.98
C SER A 15 4.01 -7.08 4.75
N LYS A 16 5.12 -7.39 4.04
CA LYS A 16 6.45 -7.52 4.65
C LYS A 16 6.89 -6.25 5.38
N TYR A 17 6.67 -5.08 4.79
CA TYR A 17 6.97 -3.80 5.44
C TYR A 17 6.08 -3.56 6.66
N LEU A 18 4.79 -3.86 6.57
CA LEU A 18 3.89 -3.71 7.72
C LEU A 18 4.33 -4.63 8.87
N LEU A 19 4.65 -5.89 8.57
CA LEU A 19 5.12 -6.86 9.55
C LEU A 19 6.42 -6.42 10.23
N SER A 20 7.38 -5.87 9.47
CA SER A 20 8.62 -5.34 10.07
C SER A 20 8.37 -4.13 10.99
N ASN A 21 7.22 -3.47 10.85
CA ASN A 21 6.75 -2.39 11.71
C ASN A 21 5.69 -2.85 12.73
N LYS A 22 5.59 -4.16 13.00
CA LYS A 22 4.59 -4.76 13.93
C LYS A 22 3.13 -4.41 13.60
N ASN A 23 2.83 -4.25 12.31
CA ASN A 23 1.51 -3.95 11.78
C ASN A 23 1.07 -5.01 10.76
N ASN A 24 -0.21 -5.01 10.41
CA ASN A 24 -0.76 -5.73 9.26
C ASN A 24 -1.78 -4.82 8.55
N PHE A 25 -2.41 -5.32 7.49
CA PHE A 25 -3.38 -4.52 6.72
C PHE A 25 -4.60 -4.06 7.54
N LEU A 26 -4.98 -4.78 8.59
CA LEU A 26 -6.12 -4.43 9.44
C LEU A 26 -5.71 -3.47 10.56
N SER A 27 -4.49 -3.57 11.08
CA SER A 27 -4.02 -2.76 12.22
C SER A 27 -3.20 -1.53 11.86
N CYS A 28 -2.70 -1.43 10.62
CA CYS A 28 -1.83 -0.32 10.26
C CYS A 28 -2.54 1.03 10.31
N LYS A 29 -1.79 2.05 10.73
CA LYS A 29 -2.25 3.44 10.77
C LYS A 29 -1.72 4.20 9.55
N GLU A 30 -2.37 5.33 9.26
CA GLU A 30 -1.98 6.28 8.21
C GLU A 30 -0.49 6.65 8.26
N LEU A 31 0.08 6.81 9.46
CA LEU A 31 1.50 7.10 9.66
C LEU A 31 2.42 5.99 9.11
N THR A 32 2.07 4.72 9.35
CA THR A 32 2.86 3.57 8.85
C THR A 32 2.82 3.53 7.32
N LEU A 33 1.66 3.81 6.72
CA LEU A 33 1.52 3.87 5.25
C LEU A 33 2.25 5.07 4.64
N SER A 34 2.30 6.20 5.33
CA SER A 34 3.06 7.38 4.90
C SER A 34 4.56 7.10 4.89
N ARG A 35 5.08 6.42 5.93
CA ARG A 35 6.48 5.96 5.96
C ARG A 35 6.77 4.91 4.88
N TRP A 36 5.83 4.00 4.61
CA TRP A 36 5.95 3.07 3.50
C TRP A 36 6.06 3.79 2.16
N LEU A 37 5.24 4.83 1.94
CA LEU A 37 5.28 5.66 0.73
C LEU A 37 6.65 6.32 0.51
N GLU A 38 7.28 6.83 1.57
CA GLU A 38 8.65 7.37 1.49
C GLU A 38 9.65 6.32 1.02
N VAL A 39 9.57 5.10 1.57
CA VAL A 39 10.43 3.96 1.17
C VAL A 39 10.19 3.55 -0.28
N ILE A 40 8.94 3.55 -0.74
CA ILE A 40 8.62 3.22 -2.13
C ILE A 40 9.16 4.30 -3.08
N ASN A 41 9.03 5.58 -2.73
CA ASN A 41 9.50 6.69 -3.54
C ASN A 41 11.03 6.75 -3.63
N SER A 42 11.76 6.32 -2.58
CA SER A 42 13.23 6.25 -2.62
C SER A 42 13.76 5.03 -3.38
N LYS A 43 13.00 3.92 -3.38
CA LYS A 43 13.46 2.65 -3.95
C LYS A 43 13.07 2.44 -5.42
N TYR A 44 11.97 3.03 -5.89
CA TYR A 44 11.39 2.73 -7.20
C TYR A 44 11.23 3.96 -8.09
N LYS A 45 11.31 3.74 -9.41
CA LYS A 45 10.91 4.74 -10.41
C LYS A 45 9.44 5.11 -10.24
N ARG A 46 9.08 6.35 -10.60
CA ARG A 46 7.72 6.92 -10.47
C ARG A 46 6.60 6.00 -10.97
N SER A 47 6.76 5.40 -12.15
CA SER A 47 5.74 4.51 -12.73
C SER A 47 5.51 3.24 -11.89
N SER A 48 6.58 2.65 -11.35
CA SER A 48 6.50 1.47 -10.47
C SER A 48 5.92 1.83 -9.10
N ALA A 49 6.30 2.99 -8.55
CA ALA A 49 5.71 3.53 -7.32
C ALA A 49 4.20 3.76 -7.48
N ALA A 50 3.77 4.36 -8.60
CA ALA A 50 2.36 4.62 -8.90
C ALA A 50 1.53 3.34 -8.97
N ARG A 51 2.04 2.32 -9.67
CA ARG A 51 1.40 1.01 -9.74
C ARG A 51 1.24 0.39 -8.34
N LYS A 52 2.30 0.40 -7.54
CA LYS A 52 2.28 -0.12 -6.15
C LYS A 52 1.24 0.60 -5.30
N ILE A 53 1.22 1.93 -5.33
CA ILE A 53 0.26 2.73 -4.56
C ILE A 53 -1.17 2.46 -5.03
N SER A 54 -1.41 2.35 -6.33
CA SER A 54 -2.73 2.00 -6.87
C SER A 54 -3.22 0.66 -6.34
N VAL A 55 -2.37 -0.37 -6.36
CA VAL A 55 -2.71 -1.70 -5.81
C VAL A 55 -3.06 -1.62 -4.33
N ILE A 56 -2.26 -0.90 -3.54
CA ILE A 56 -2.52 -0.74 -2.11
C ILE A 56 -3.83 0.02 -1.86
N LYS A 57 -4.11 1.11 -2.58
CA LYS A 57 -5.38 1.84 -2.45
C LYS A 57 -6.59 0.98 -2.80
N GLN A 58 -6.52 0.22 -3.89
CA GLN A 58 -7.60 -0.68 -4.28
C GLN A 58 -7.84 -1.76 -3.22
N PHE A 59 -6.77 -2.31 -2.64
CA PHE A 59 -6.87 -3.31 -1.59
C PHE A 59 -7.46 -2.74 -0.28
N PHE A 60 -7.04 -1.56 0.15
CA PHE A 60 -7.62 -0.90 1.33
C PHE A 60 -9.08 -0.53 1.13
N ASN A 61 -9.45 -0.06 -0.07
CA ASN A 61 -10.84 0.19 -0.43
C ASN A 61 -11.67 -1.11 -0.40
N PHE A 62 -11.12 -2.22 -0.90
CA PHE A 62 -11.77 -3.54 -0.84
C PHE A 62 -12.05 -3.96 0.61
N ILE A 63 -11.03 -3.98 1.47
CA ILE A 63 -11.23 -4.42 2.88
C ILE A 63 -12.12 -3.47 3.70
N TYR A 64 -12.21 -2.20 3.30
CA TYR A 64 -13.15 -1.24 3.86
C TYR A 64 -14.60 -1.54 3.43
N ILE A 65 -14.85 -1.77 2.14
CA ILE A 65 -16.18 -2.13 1.60
C ILE A 65 -16.66 -3.46 2.19
N GLU A 66 -15.78 -4.45 2.28
CA GLU A 66 -16.06 -5.77 2.88
C GLU A 66 -16.16 -5.72 4.41
N LYS A 67 -16.06 -4.54 5.04
CA LYS A 67 -16.18 -4.31 6.49
C LYS A 67 -15.15 -5.05 7.35
N TYR A 68 -14.03 -5.48 6.77
CA TYR A 68 -12.88 -5.95 7.55
C TYR A 68 -12.17 -4.82 8.30
N ARG A 69 -12.38 -3.57 7.86
CA ARG A 69 -11.91 -2.35 8.51
C ARG A 69 -12.99 -1.28 8.47
N ILE A 70 -13.06 -0.46 9.52
CA ILE A 70 -14.02 0.65 9.63
C ILE A 70 -13.50 1.96 9.03
N ASP A 71 -12.22 2.01 8.66
CA ASP A 71 -11.54 3.18 8.16
C ASP A 71 -10.61 2.83 6.96
N ASP A 72 -10.34 3.78 6.08
CA ASP A 72 -9.40 3.63 4.96
C ASP A 72 -8.16 4.51 5.19
N PRO A 73 -7.02 3.92 5.60
CA PRO A 73 -5.80 4.68 5.91
C PRO A 73 -5.00 5.00 4.64
N ALA A 74 -5.31 4.34 3.52
CA ALA A 74 -4.64 4.49 2.23
C ALA A 74 -5.29 5.58 1.37
N LYS A 75 -6.47 6.07 1.73
CA LYS A 75 -7.18 7.13 1.01
C LYS A 75 -6.31 8.36 0.73
N LYS A 76 -5.47 8.74 1.69
CA LYS A 76 -4.54 9.88 1.62
C LYS A 76 -3.20 9.57 0.97
N LEU A 77 -2.94 8.32 0.56
CA LEU A 77 -1.75 8.00 -0.21
C LEU A 77 -1.85 8.66 -1.59
N ILE A 78 -1.02 9.69 -1.77
CA ILE A 78 -0.86 10.43 -3.01
C ILE A 78 0.63 10.48 -3.29
N LEU A 79 1.02 10.12 -4.52
CA LEU A 79 2.40 10.35 -4.96
C LEU A 79 2.68 11.85 -4.95
N PRO A 80 3.78 12.30 -4.33
CA PRO A 80 4.17 13.69 -4.41
C PRO A 80 4.33 14.09 -5.89
N LYS A 81 3.61 15.14 -6.30
CA LYS A 81 3.77 15.74 -7.62
C LYS A 81 5.16 16.40 -7.63
N LYS A 82 6.08 15.82 -8.39
CA LYS A 82 7.33 16.46 -8.82
C LYS A 82 7.27 16.67 -10.32
#